data_AF-A0A4D6BLN0-F1
#
_entry.id   AF-A0A4D6BLN0-F1
#
_cell.length_a   1.000
_cell.length_b   1.000
_cell.length_c   1.000
_cell.angle_alpha   90.00
_cell.angle_beta   90.00
_cell.angle_gamma   90.00
#
_symmetry.space_group_name_H-M   'P 1'
#
loop_
_entity.id
_entity.type
_entity.pdbx_description
1 polymer ?
#
loop_
_entity_poly.entity_id
_entity_poly.type
_entity_poly.pdbx_seq_one_letter_code
_entity_poly.pdbx_strand_id
1 'polypeptide(L)' 'MPKQNIHPEWYNNAKVYCDGKHIMTIGSTKQELHVDIWSGNHPFFTGSQRIIDTEGRVERFMRKYNLKRADNHKTKE' A
#
# COMPACT_ATOMS: atom_id res chain seq x y z
N MET A 1 15.85 -2.68 -35.63
CA MET A 1 17.13 -2.43 -34.92
C MET A 1 17.09 -1.03 -34.33
N PRO A 2 17.52 -0.82 -33.07
CA PRO A 2 17.64 0.52 -32.51
C PRO A 2 18.60 1.34 -33.38
N LYS A 3 18.16 2.51 -33.85
CA LYS A 3 18.98 3.43 -34.64
C LYS A 3 20.10 4.02 -33.77
N GLN A 4 21.34 3.97 -34.22
CA GLN A 4 22.47 4.57 -33.49
C GLN A 4 22.24 6.08 -33.28
N ASN A 5 22.63 6.61 -32.10
CA ASN A 5 22.59 8.02 -31.67
C ASN A 5 21.25 8.69 -31.30
N ILE A 6 20.10 8.01 -31.31
CA ILE A 6 18.82 8.63 -30.87
C ILE A 6 18.24 8.02 -29.59
N HIS A 7 18.88 7.00 -29.02
CA HIS A 7 18.39 6.33 -27.82
C HIS A 7 19.23 6.68 -26.60
N PRO A 8 18.59 6.86 -25.43
CA PRO A 8 19.30 7.00 -24.17
C PRO A 8 20.04 5.71 -23.80
N GLU A 9 21.12 5.86 -23.02
CA GLU A 9 21.85 4.70 -22.51
C GLU A 9 20.94 3.82 -21.67
N TRP A 10 20.93 2.53 -22.02
CA TRP A 10 20.14 1.52 -21.34
C TRP A 10 21.05 0.64 -20.49
N TYR A 11 20.74 0.54 -19.21
CA TYR A 11 21.44 -0.29 -18.26
C TYR A 11 20.62 -1.55 -17.99
N ASN A 12 21.16 -2.72 -18.36
CA ASN A 12 20.50 -4.00 -18.11
C ASN A 12 20.47 -4.38 -16.63
N ASN A 13 21.41 -3.84 -15.84
CA ASN A 13 21.62 -4.18 -14.44
C ASN A 13 21.40 -3.00 -13.49
N ALA A 14 20.26 -2.31 -13.59
CA ALA A 14 19.91 -1.23 -12.68
C ALA A 14 19.49 -1.80 -11.32
N LYS A 15 20.10 -1.29 -10.24
CA LYS A 15 19.79 -1.73 -8.87
C LYS A 15 18.58 -0.96 -8.33
N VAL A 16 17.57 -1.69 -7.86
CA VAL A 16 16.43 -1.11 -7.17
C VAL A 16 16.62 -1.20 -5.67
N TYR A 17 16.57 -0.04 -5.01
CA TYR A 17 16.62 0.10 -3.56
C TYR A 17 15.25 0.54 -3.04
N CYS A 18 14.74 -0.15 -2.03
CA CYS A 18 13.59 0.30 -1.24
C CYS A 18 13.98 0.37 0.22
N ASP A 19 13.73 1.52 0.84
CA ASP A 19 14.08 1.78 2.25
C ASP A 19 15.51 1.36 2.61
N GLY A 20 16.46 1.59 1.69
CA GLY A 20 17.87 1.25 1.85
C GLY A 20 18.25 -0.21 1.64
N LYS A 21 17.31 -1.10 1.33
CA LYS A 21 17.57 -2.52 1.01
C LYS A 21 17.55 -2.74 -0.50
N HIS A 22 18.52 -3.49 -1.01
CA HIS A 22 18.55 -3.93 -2.40
C HIS A 22 17.51 -5.03 -2.61
N ILE A 23 16.53 -4.81 -3.49
CA ILE A 23 15.45 -5.77 -3.74
C ILE A 23 15.76 -6.63 -4.96
N MET A 24 16.06 -5.97 -6.08
CA MET A 24 16.18 -6.62 -7.38
C MET A 24 16.99 -5.79 -8.36
N THR A 25 17.43 -6.46 -9.42
CA THR A 25 18.10 -5.86 -10.57
C THR A 25 17.14 -5.85 -11.75
N ILE A 26 16.91 -4.68 -12.35
CA ILE A 26 16.01 -4.50 -13.50
C ILE A 26 16.73 -3.78 -14.65
N GLY A 27 16.15 -3.79 -15.84
CA GLY A 27 16.59 -2.90 -16.93
C GLY A 27 16.03 -1.49 -16.73
N SER A 28 16.90 -0.47 -16.76
CA SER A 28 16.48 0.94 -16.70
C SER A 28 17.46 1.86 -17.41
N THR A 29 17.05 3.08 -17.71
CA THR A 29 17.93 4.15 -18.22
C THR A 29 18.79 4.78 -17.12
N LYS A 30 18.53 4.45 -15.85
CA LYS A 30 19.32 4.89 -14.68
C LYS A 30 19.97 3.69 -14.01
N GLN A 31 21.17 3.89 -13.46
CA GLN A 31 21.92 2.82 -12.79
C GLN A 31 21.31 2.43 -11.43
N GLU A 32 20.76 3.39 -10.69
CA GLU A 32 20.15 3.19 -9.37
C GLU A 32 18.75 3.80 -9.31
N LEU A 33 17.80 3.04 -8.79
CA LEU A 33 16.43 3.46 -8.57
C LEU A 33 16.09 3.36 -7.09
N HIS A 34 15.75 4.49 -6.48
CA HIS A 34 15.20 4.55 -5.13
C HIS A 34 13.69 4.59 -5.21
N VAL A 35 13.03 3.65 -4.55
CA VAL A 35 11.57 3.46 -4.61
C VAL A 35 11.04 3.22 -3.20
N ASP A 36 10.00 3.96 -2.80
CA ASP A 36 9.42 3.83 -1.45
C ASP A 36 8.39 2.69 -1.36
N ILE A 37 7.75 2.32 -2.48
CA ILE A 37 6.70 1.30 -2.52
C ILE A 37 6.92 0.39 -3.73
N TRP A 38 7.00 -0.91 -3.49
CA TRP A 38 7.14 -1.94 -4.53
C TRP A 38 6.15 -3.09 -4.29
N SER A 39 6.12 -4.08 -5.17
CA SER A 39 5.16 -5.20 -5.16
C SER A 39 4.99 -5.88 -3.78
N GLY A 40 6.09 -6.04 -3.01
CA GLY A 40 6.03 -6.65 -1.68
C GLY A 40 5.44 -5.77 -0.57
N ASN A 41 5.47 -4.43 -0.72
CA ASN A 41 5.02 -3.49 0.31
C ASN A 41 3.72 -2.75 -0.08
N HIS A 42 3.26 -2.87 -1.32
CA HIS A 42 2.09 -2.11 -1.74
C HIS A 42 0.84 -2.62 -0.99
N PRO A 43 0.05 -1.74 -0.33
CA PRO A 43 -1.14 -2.11 0.46
C PRO A 43 -2.17 -2.96 -0.29
N PHE A 44 -2.15 -2.89 -1.61
CA PHE A 44 -2.95 -3.73 -2.51
C PHE A 44 -2.62 -5.23 -2.41
N PHE A 45 -1.33 -5.59 -2.31
CA PHE A 45 -0.90 -6.99 -2.25
C PHE A 45 -0.84 -7.53 -0.81
N THR A 46 -0.68 -6.66 0.19
CA THR A 46 -0.63 -7.06 1.60
C THR A 46 -2.02 -7.22 2.24
N GLY A 47 -3.10 -7.00 1.47
CA GLY A 47 -4.47 -7.35 1.90
C GLY A 47 -5.05 -6.46 2.99
N SER A 48 -4.38 -5.36 3.36
CA SER A 48 -4.96 -4.35 4.27
C SER A 48 -5.94 -3.47 3.50
N GLN A 49 -6.98 -4.08 2.95
CA GLN A 49 -8.14 -3.37 2.44
C GLN A 49 -8.79 -2.74 3.67
N ARG A 50 -8.50 -1.47 3.90
CA ARG A 50 -9.13 -0.71 4.98
C ARG A 50 -10.61 -0.63 4.65
N ILE A 51 -11.40 -1.57 5.18
CA ILE A 51 -12.85 -1.51 5.18
C ILE A 51 -13.16 -0.21 5.92
N ILE A 52 -13.53 0.83 5.17
CA ILE A 52 -13.98 2.09 5.75
C ILE A 52 -15.38 1.80 6.24
N ASP A 53 -15.47 1.31 7.48
CA ASP A 53 -16.73 0.88 8.06
C ASP A 53 -17.62 2.11 8.28
N THR A 54 -18.79 2.09 7.64
CA THR A 54 -19.78 3.17 7.72
C THR A 54 -20.41 3.27 9.11
N GLU A 55 -20.17 2.27 9.97
CA GLU A 55 -20.61 2.21 11.37
C GLU A 55 -20.19 3.42 12.22
N GLY A 56 -19.10 4.10 11.86
CA GLY A 56 -18.62 5.27 12.60
C GLY A 56 -19.58 6.46 12.58
N ARG A 57 -20.58 6.52 11.68
CA ARG A 57 -21.57 7.62 11.65
C ARG A 57 -22.67 7.40 12.71
N VAL A 58 -23.13 6.16 12.87
CA VAL A 58 -24.11 5.77 13.90
C VAL A 58 -23.45 5.81 15.28
N GLU A 59 -22.22 5.32 15.41
CA GLU A 59 -21.48 5.36 16.66
C GLU A 59 -21.20 6.81 17.12
N ARG A 60 -20.86 7.72 16.20
CA ARG A 60 -20.73 9.16 16.49
C ARG A 60 -22.03 9.80 16.91
N PHE A 61 -23.16 9.41 16.33
CA PHE A 61 -24.49 9.86 16.75
C PHE A 61 -24.80 9.40 18.17
N MET A 62 -24.64 8.11 18.46
CA MET A 62 -24.90 7.55 19.80
C MET A 62 -24.02 8.20 20.88
N ARG A 63 -22.74 8.47 20.56
CA ARG A 63 -21.80 9.18 21.45
C ARG A 63 -22.18 10.64 21.69
N LYS A 64 -22.72 11.33 20.68
CA LYS A 64 -23.16 12.73 20.79
C LYS A 64 -24.40 12.90 21.68
N TYR A 65 -25.30 11.93 21.67
CA TYR A 65 -26.56 11.98 22.40
C TYR A 65 -26.56 11.17 23.71
N ASN A 66 -25.40 10.63 24.13
CA ASN A 66 -25.24 9.82 25.35
C ASN A 66 -26.31 8.73 25.53
N LEU A 67 -26.82 8.19 24.42
CA LEU A 67 -27.76 7.07 24.44
C LEU A 67 -26.96 5.81 24.82
N LYS A 68 -26.95 5.48 26.11
CA LYS A 68 -26.42 4.21 26.58
C LYS A 68 -27.20 3.09 25.89
N ARG A 69 -26.48 2.23 25.17
CA ARG A 69 -27.04 1.02 24.59
C ARG A 69 -27.59 0.19 25.76
N ALA A 70 -28.89 -0.12 25.73
CA ALA A 70 -29.43 -1.13 26.63
C ALA A 70 -28.91 -2.48 26.16
N ASP A 71 -27.88 -2.98 26.84
CA ASP A 71 -27.29 -4.28 26.57
C ASP A 71 -28.30 -5.38 26.92
N ASN A 72 -29.08 -5.81 25.93
CA ASN A 72 -29.80 -7.08 26.00
C ASN A 72 -28.83 -8.20 25.62
N HIS A 73 -27.95 -8.58 26.54
CA HIS A 73 -27.33 -9.90 26.52
C HIS A 73 -28.41 -10.93 26.90
N LYS A 74 -29.13 -11.44 25.90
CA LYS A 74 -29.93 -12.66 26.08
C LYS A 74 -28.98 -13.85 26.23
N THR A 75 -29.13 -14.51 27.37
CA THR A 75 -28.74 -15.87 27.71
C THR A 75 -28.83 -16.81 26.50
N LYS A 76 -27.78 -17.59 26.26
CA LYS A 76 -27.87 -18.86 25.54
C LYS A 76 -27.21 -19.93 26.41
N GLU A 77 -28.04 -20.86 26.87
CA GLU A 77 -27.65 -22.26 27.08
C GLU A 77 -27.16 -22.87 25.76
#